data_AF-A0A9W8WXV8-F1
#
_entry.id   AF-A0A9W8WXV8-F1
#
_cell.length_a   1.000
_cell.length_b   1.000
_cell.length_c   1.000
_cell.angle_alpha   90.00
_cell.angle_beta   90.00
_cell.angle_gamma   90.00
#
_symmetry.space_group_name_H-M   'P 1'
#
loop_
_entity.id
_entity.type
_entity.pdbx_description
1 polymer ?
#
loop_
_entity_poly.entity_id
_entity_poly.type
_entity_poly.pdbx_seq_one_letter_code
_entity_poly.pdbx_strand_id
1 'polypeptide(L)'
;MSSLSMQPFRFLDLPGEIRNNIYDLLLCSWEDGFEQDGRGGVAKRCAEYDATALLRTNKQIHEEAFDYMMKRNQFVRVTCRGFDVHTLFLGDEVIPIVSRGHRAKQFEGYMMHLTLSKPALSSERPNFSEHELMMLRSDLPVLCRELDIESTMTGIYSTANEHLSICATVSFNPAHAEMFTPAIQQHLLEPIATNLRGVTNLSISGPVSTQIAEEVKSEVAQPRWTDPKATLESIHTGMDVGKRQWQNNEYYTAAESWDYAMRTLERMRHSSSWLSLKKSGGEDFVNATADLYFTLNLLRAAFLQVDMAGEHAFIRRLVERNGARSLAHLRKCETASALFAQHAGGTWAPSNEQVSKMLYRQARCLRLLKASDNVVRAVTLIEQAAALAPNDIAIRDEKDAIGNWQAEVEDAQRLRREVENAEQVEALKRASWWTSIRSVVSELAS
;
A
#
# COMPACT_ATOMS: atom_id res chain seq x y z
N MET A 1 21.09 -66.01 -12.70
CA MET A 1 20.57 -64.66 -12.96
C MET A 1 21.72 -63.69 -12.81
N SER A 2 22.27 -63.21 -13.92
CA SER A 2 23.39 -62.26 -13.94
C SER A 2 22.89 -60.91 -13.44
N SER A 3 23.48 -60.40 -12.35
CA SER A 3 23.26 -59.02 -11.92
C SER A 3 23.84 -58.10 -12.98
N LEU A 4 22.98 -57.50 -13.80
CA LEU A 4 23.35 -56.38 -14.66
C LEU A 4 23.95 -55.29 -13.77
N SER A 5 25.27 -55.16 -13.79
CA SER A 5 25.95 -54.02 -13.19
C SER A 5 25.51 -52.79 -13.97
N MET A 6 24.54 -52.04 -13.47
CA MET A 6 24.22 -50.73 -14.01
C MET A 6 25.46 -49.85 -13.83
N GLN A 7 26.26 -49.73 -14.90
CA GLN A 7 27.35 -48.76 -14.88
C GLN A 7 26.72 -47.38 -14.69
N PRO A 8 27.27 -46.55 -13.79
CA PRO A 8 26.77 -45.21 -13.57
C PRO A 8 26.89 -44.41 -14.87
N PHE A 9 25.80 -43.75 -15.23
CA PHE A 9 25.73 -42.89 -16.40
C PHE A 9 26.74 -41.73 -16.28
N ARG A 10 27.56 -41.54 -17.30
CA ARG A 10 28.58 -40.48 -17.34
C ARG A 10 28.00 -39.25 -18.03
N PHE A 11 27.65 -38.25 -17.24
CA PHE A 11 27.04 -37.01 -17.74
C PHE A 11 27.88 -36.29 -18.82
N LEU A 12 29.21 -36.34 -18.70
CA LEU A 12 30.12 -35.71 -19.66
C LEU A 12 30.20 -36.44 -21.02
N ASP A 13 29.70 -37.67 -21.11
CA ASP A 13 29.64 -38.41 -22.38
C ASP A 13 28.46 -37.94 -23.26
N LEU A 14 27.55 -37.11 -22.71
CA LEU A 14 26.48 -36.47 -23.48
C LEU A 14 27.02 -35.38 -24.42
N PRO A 15 26.42 -35.17 -25.60
CA PRO A 15 26.68 -33.98 -26.42
C PRO A 15 26.38 -32.69 -25.65
N GLY A 16 27.13 -31.62 -25.96
CA GLY A 16 27.00 -30.34 -25.26
C GLY A 16 25.60 -29.74 -25.37
N GLU A 17 24.91 -29.95 -26.48
CA GLU A 17 23.52 -29.52 -26.70
C GLU A 17 22.56 -30.20 -25.72
N ILE A 18 22.76 -31.49 -25.45
CA ILE A 18 21.94 -32.23 -24.49
C ILE A 18 22.25 -31.77 -23.07
N ARG A 19 23.53 -31.52 -22.75
CA ARG A 19 23.90 -30.96 -21.45
C ARG A 19 23.28 -29.58 -21.22
N ASN A 20 23.29 -28.71 -22.24
CA ASN A 20 22.64 -27.41 -22.21
C ASN A 20 21.14 -27.50 -21.97
N ASN A 21 20.44 -28.42 -22.62
CA ASN A 21 19.01 -28.64 -22.36
C ASN A 21 18.75 -29.10 -20.92
N ILE A 22 19.64 -29.94 -20.38
CA ILE A 22 19.57 -30.35 -18.98
C ILE A 22 19.82 -29.15 -18.05
N TYR A 23 20.77 -28.28 -18.37
CA TYR A 23 21.00 -27.04 -17.61
C TYR A 23 19.80 -26.08 -17.68
N ASP A 24 19.17 -25.93 -18.84
CA ASP A 24 17.98 -25.08 -19.02
C ASP A 24 16.80 -25.60 -18.19
N LEU A 25 16.54 -26.90 -18.28
CA LEU A 25 15.49 -27.55 -17.48
C LEU A 25 15.79 -27.38 -15.99
N LEU A 26 16.99 -27.75 -15.54
CA LEU A 26 17.28 -27.80 -14.12
C LEU A 26 17.49 -26.42 -13.47
N LEU A 27 18.20 -25.51 -14.15
CA LEU A 27 18.69 -24.25 -13.54
C LEU A 27 17.97 -23.00 -14.04
N CYS A 28 17.21 -23.08 -15.15
CA CYS A 28 16.62 -21.92 -15.80
C CYS A 28 15.10 -22.00 -15.98
N SER A 29 14.52 -23.18 -15.76
CA SER A 29 13.07 -23.37 -15.79
C SER A 29 12.50 -23.19 -14.39
N TRP A 30 11.73 -22.13 -14.23
CA TRP A 30 11.07 -21.78 -12.98
C TRP A 30 9.58 -22.05 -13.16
N GLU A 31 9.00 -22.93 -12.35
CA GLU A 31 7.54 -23.09 -12.34
C GLU A 31 6.87 -21.82 -11.78
N ASP A 32 5.60 -21.61 -12.14
CA ASP A 32 4.77 -20.50 -11.64
C ASP A 32 4.35 -20.66 -10.16
N GLY A 33 4.92 -21.66 -9.47
CA GLY A 33 4.75 -21.85 -8.04
C GLY A 33 5.51 -20.81 -7.24
N PHE A 34 4.78 -19.88 -6.60
CA PHE A 34 5.36 -18.88 -5.72
C PHE A 34 5.12 -19.23 -4.24
N GLU A 35 6.20 -19.30 -3.45
CA GLU A 35 6.10 -19.25 -2.00
C GLU A 35 5.77 -17.81 -1.59
N GLN A 36 4.49 -17.58 -1.28
CA GLN A 36 4.02 -16.28 -0.79
C GLN A 36 4.41 -16.13 0.68
N ASP A 37 5.36 -15.23 0.95
CA ASP A 37 5.52 -14.72 2.31
C ASP A 37 4.33 -13.81 2.60
N GLY A 38 3.63 -14.08 3.71
CA GLY A 38 2.31 -13.51 4.00
C GLY A 38 2.20 -11.98 4.09
N ARG A 39 3.26 -11.19 3.82
CA ARG A 39 3.25 -9.72 3.71
C ARG A 39 4.41 -9.22 2.81
N GLY A 40 4.11 -8.39 1.81
CA GLY A 40 5.11 -7.52 1.17
C GLY A 40 5.21 -7.51 -0.35
N GLY A 41 4.20 -7.95 -1.10
CA GLY A 41 4.16 -7.84 -2.58
C GLY A 41 5.22 -8.66 -3.32
N VAL A 42 6.13 -9.32 -2.61
CA VAL A 42 7.24 -10.11 -3.15
C VAL A 42 6.98 -11.57 -2.85
N ALA A 43 7.19 -12.44 -3.83
CA ALA A 43 7.07 -13.88 -3.64
C ALA A 43 8.30 -14.62 -4.18
N LYS A 44 8.69 -15.67 -3.47
CA LYS A 44 9.89 -16.42 -3.79
C LYS A 44 9.56 -17.49 -4.83
N ARG A 45 10.36 -17.55 -5.91
CA ARG A 45 10.35 -18.64 -6.87
C ARG A 45 10.83 -19.91 -6.21
N CYS A 46 10.11 -21.01 -6.43
CA CYS A 46 10.51 -22.33 -5.99
C CYS A 46 10.91 -23.17 -7.19
N ALA A 47 12.11 -23.75 -7.12
CA ALA A 47 12.45 -24.85 -8.00
C ALA A 47 11.77 -26.12 -7.47
N GLU A 48 11.21 -26.93 -8.35
CA GLU A 48 10.50 -28.17 -8.02
C GLU A 48 11.43 -29.22 -7.37
N TYR A 49 12.74 -29.12 -7.62
CA TYR A 49 13.77 -30.04 -7.14
C TYR A 49 15.04 -29.28 -6.71
N ASP A 50 15.97 -29.95 -6.02
CA ASP A 50 17.29 -29.38 -5.65
C ASP A 50 18.21 -29.28 -6.87
N ALA A 51 17.81 -28.42 -7.80
CA ALA A 51 18.49 -28.08 -9.03
C ALA A 51 19.96 -27.72 -8.82
N THR A 52 20.27 -27.12 -7.66
CA THR A 52 21.61 -26.64 -7.34
C THR A 52 22.59 -27.76 -6.97
N ALA A 53 22.11 -28.99 -6.73
CA ALA A 53 22.96 -30.14 -6.49
C ALA A 53 23.89 -30.44 -7.67
N LEU A 54 23.44 -30.20 -8.91
CA LEU A 54 24.25 -30.39 -10.13
C LEU A 54 25.55 -29.58 -10.09
N LEU A 55 25.49 -28.34 -9.59
CA LEU A 55 26.61 -27.41 -9.49
C LEU A 55 27.70 -27.88 -8.51
N ARG A 56 27.44 -28.92 -7.71
CA ARG A 56 28.38 -29.46 -6.71
C ARG A 56 29.03 -30.77 -7.15
N THR A 57 28.68 -31.31 -8.33
CA THR A 57 29.10 -32.65 -8.75
C THR A 57 30.52 -32.72 -9.31
N ASN A 58 30.89 -31.78 -10.18
CA ASN A 58 32.17 -31.77 -10.88
C ASN A 58 32.54 -30.34 -11.30
N LYS A 59 33.83 -30.00 -11.35
CA LYS A 59 34.31 -28.66 -11.70
C LYS A 59 33.96 -28.25 -13.14
N GLN A 60 34.11 -29.14 -14.12
CA GLN A 60 33.75 -28.85 -15.51
C GLN A 60 32.23 -28.65 -15.63
N ILE A 61 31.43 -29.54 -15.02
CA ILE A 61 29.97 -29.40 -15.00
C ILE A 61 29.57 -28.09 -14.32
N HIS A 62 30.24 -27.73 -13.22
CA HIS A 62 30.02 -26.46 -12.54
C HIS A 62 30.26 -25.27 -13.46
N GLU A 63 31.41 -25.22 -14.14
CA GLU A 63 31.76 -24.12 -15.04
C GLU A 63 30.78 -24.01 -16.22
N GLU A 64 30.48 -25.14 -16.91
CA GLU A 64 29.53 -25.18 -18.03
C GLU A 64 28.12 -24.77 -17.60
N ALA A 65 27.61 -25.34 -16.51
CA ALA A 65 26.26 -25.10 -16.02
C ALA A 65 26.10 -23.67 -15.46
N PHE A 66 27.12 -23.17 -14.75
CA PHE A 66 27.12 -21.82 -14.20
C PHE A 66 27.13 -20.79 -15.32
N ASP A 67 27.98 -20.94 -16.33
CA ASP A 67 28.01 -20.06 -17.51
C ASP A 67 26.67 -20.06 -18.25
N TYR A 68 26.07 -21.24 -18.48
CA TYR A 68 24.75 -21.37 -19.09
C TYR A 68 23.67 -20.66 -18.28
N MET A 69 23.62 -20.92 -16.97
CA MET A 69 22.66 -20.32 -16.04
C MET A 69 22.79 -18.79 -16.02
N MET A 70 24.02 -18.26 -15.99
CA MET A 70 24.29 -16.83 -15.99
C MET A 70 23.75 -16.15 -17.25
N LYS A 71 24.07 -16.70 -18.42
CA LYS A 71 23.65 -16.16 -19.72
C LYS A 71 22.14 -16.20 -19.90
N ARG A 72 21.50 -17.25 -19.40
CA ARG A 72 20.06 -17.51 -19.57
C ARG A 72 19.18 -16.75 -18.58
N ASN A 73 19.52 -16.79 -17.29
CA ASN A 73 18.70 -16.19 -16.22
C ASN A 73 18.97 -14.69 -16.03
N GLN A 74 20.19 -14.23 -16.35
CA GLN A 74 20.62 -12.83 -16.23
C GLN A 74 20.20 -12.22 -14.89
N PHE A 75 20.76 -12.72 -13.80
CA PHE A 75 20.35 -12.30 -12.47
C PHE A 75 20.58 -10.80 -12.23
N VAL A 76 19.60 -10.16 -11.61
CA VAL A 76 19.64 -8.76 -11.18
C VAL A 76 19.56 -8.73 -9.66
N ARG A 77 20.56 -8.10 -9.05
CA ARG A 77 20.54 -7.80 -7.63
C ARG A 77 19.82 -6.48 -7.41
N VAL A 78 18.91 -6.43 -6.44
CA VAL A 78 18.20 -5.21 -6.06
C VAL A 78 18.46 -4.94 -4.58
N THR A 79 18.85 -3.72 -4.26
CA THR A 79 19.09 -3.29 -2.89
C THR A 79 18.24 -2.06 -2.58
N CYS A 80 17.38 -2.15 -1.58
CA CYS A 80 16.55 -1.05 -1.10
C CYS A 80 17.09 -0.57 0.26
N ARG A 81 17.55 0.67 0.33
CA ARG A 81 18.14 1.29 1.53
C ARG A 81 17.25 2.39 2.10
N GLY A 82 16.91 2.26 3.38
CA GLY A 82 16.07 3.25 4.08
C GLY A 82 14.59 3.17 3.68
N PHE A 83 14.19 2.09 3.01
CA PHE A 83 12.80 1.83 2.63
C PHE A 83 12.22 0.70 3.48
N ASP A 84 10.93 0.80 3.77
CA ASP A 84 10.14 -0.35 4.19
C ASP A 84 9.58 -1.03 2.95
N VAL A 85 10.09 -2.22 2.66
CA VAL A 85 9.71 -3.04 1.48
C VAL A 85 8.22 -3.33 1.45
N HIS A 86 7.54 -3.37 2.60
CA HIS A 86 6.10 -3.60 2.65
C HIS A 86 5.28 -2.42 2.09
N THR A 87 5.89 -1.23 2.02
CA THR A 87 5.24 0.01 1.54
C THR A 87 5.83 0.52 0.23
N LEU A 88 6.96 -0.06 -0.20
CA LEU A 88 7.68 0.35 -1.41
C LEU A 88 6.96 -0.05 -2.70
N PHE A 89 6.09 -1.05 -2.63
CA PHE A 89 5.41 -1.61 -3.78
C PHE A 89 3.91 -1.31 -3.77
N LEU A 90 3.33 -1.08 -4.95
CA LEU A 90 1.91 -0.84 -5.14
C LEU A 90 1.06 -2.02 -4.66
N GLY A 91 1.56 -3.25 -4.88
CA GLY A 91 0.88 -4.48 -4.48
C GLY A 91 -0.23 -4.88 -5.44
N ASP A 92 -0.19 -4.37 -6.68
CA ASP A 92 -1.13 -4.72 -7.75
C ASP A 92 -0.69 -6.05 -8.41
N GLU A 93 0.62 -6.28 -8.50
CA GLU A 93 1.23 -7.50 -9.03
C GLU A 93 2.19 -8.14 -8.01
N VAL A 94 2.34 -9.47 -8.07
CA VAL A 94 3.33 -10.19 -7.27
C VAL A 94 4.69 -10.05 -7.93
N ILE A 95 5.69 -9.57 -7.19
CA ILE A 95 7.07 -9.42 -7.65
C ILE A 95 7.85 -10.72 -7.38
N PRO A 96 8.25 -11.46 -8.42
CA PRO A 96 9.02 -12.69 -8.24
C PRO A 96 10.46 -12.40 -7.82
N ILE A 97 10.97 -13.13 -6.84
CA ILE A 97 12.37 -13.13 -6.45
C ILE A 97 12.93 -14.55 -6.40
N VAL A 98 14.22 -14.69 -6.66
CA VAL A 98 14.98 -15.94 -6.51
C VAL A 98 15.43 -16.11 -5.07
N SER A 99 15.91 -15.04 -4.44
CA SER A 99 16.49 -15.08 -3.09
C SER A 99 16.44 -13.71 -2.42
N ARG A 100 16.65 -13.69 -1.09
CA ARG A 100 16.63 -12.47 -0.28
C ARG A 100 17.69 -12.45 0.81
N GLY A 101 17.99 -11.25 1.30
CA GLY A 101 18.88 -10.99 2.43
C GLY A 101 20.30 -11.51 2.18
N HIS A 102 20.87 -12.16 3.18
CA HIS A 102 22.26 -12.61 3.14
C HIS A 102 22.59 -13.54 1.94
N ARG A 103 21.64 -14.39 1.51
CA ARG A 103 21.85 -15.27 0.36
C ARG A 103 21.95 -14.49 -0.96
N ALA A 104 21.13 -13.45 -1.12
CA ALA A 104 21.23 -12.54 -2.27
C ALA A 104 22.55 -11.75 -2.24
N LYS A 105 22.99 -11.35 -1.04
CA LYS A 105 24.23 -10.61 -0.81
C LYS A 105 25.50 -11.35 -1.23
N GLN A 106 25.55 -12.65 -0.94
CA GLN A 106 26.73 -13.49 -1.18
C GLN A 106 26.86 -13.98 -2.62
N PHE A 107 25.80 -13.86 -3.42
CA PHE A 107 25.81 -14.35 -4.79
C PHE A 107 26.43 -13.29 -5.71
N GLU A 108 27.63 -13.58 -6.23
CA GLU A 108 28.36 -12.68 -7.13
C GLU A 108 28.01 -12.88 -8.61
N GLY A 109 27.18 -13.88 -8.95
CA GLY A 109 26.72 -14.16 -10.31
C GLY A 109 25.57 -13.25 -10.77
N TYR A 110 25.59 -11.96 -10.45
CA TYR A 110 24.62 -11.01 -11.00
C TYR A 110 25.21 -10.24 -12.17
N MET A 111 24.39 -9.93 -13.17
CA MET A 111 24.78 -9.10 -14.30
C MET A 111 24.73 -7.61 -13.94
N MET A 112 23.70 -7.22 -13.19
CA MET A 112 23.37 -5.85 -12.87
C MET A 112 22.92 -5.73 -11.41
N HIS A 113 23.31 -4.66 -10.74
CA HIS A 113 22.89 -4.31 -9.39
C HIS A 113 22.18 -2.96 -9.37
N LEU A 114 20.88 -2.98 -9.06
CA LEU A 114 20.05 -1.81 -8.86
C LEU A 114 19.98 -1.47 -7.36
N THR A 115 20.46 -0.31 -6.96
CA THR A 115 20.33 0.20 -5.60
C THR A 115 19.36 1.37 -5.59
N LEU A 116 18.31 1.27 -4.78
CA LEU A 116 17.36 2.34 -4.48
C LEU A 116 17.63 2.83 -3.06
N SER A 117 17.73 4.15 -2.87
CA SER A 117 17.97 4.74 -1.56
C SER A 117 17.19 6.02 -1.33
N LYS A 118 16.75 6.24 -0.08
CA LYS A 118 16.27 7.55 0.35
C LYS A 118 17.41 8.59 0.33
N PRO A 119 17.13 9.85 -0.04
CA PRO A 119 18.12 10.91 0.05
C PRO A 119 18.54 11.15 1.50
N ALA A 120 19.82 11.42 1.74
CA ALA A 120 20.43 11.56 3.08
C ALA A 120 19.88 12.73 3.93
N LEU A 121 19.04 13.59 3.35
CA LEU A 121 18.43 14.76 3.99
C LEU A 121 17.12 14.43 4.75
N SER A 122 16.71 13.16 4.81
CA SER A 122 15.50 12.80 5.56
C SER A 122 15.69 13.09 7.05
N SER A 123 14.88 14.00 7.60
CA SER A 123 14.81 14.30 9.04
C SER A 123 14.26 13.14 9.89
N GLU A 124 13.84 12.05 9.25
CA GLU A 124 13.48 10.80 9.92
C GLU A 124 14.73 10.15 10.51
N ARG A 125 14.59 9.46 11.66
CA ARG A 125 15.69 8.64 12.20
C ARG A 125 16.21 7.75 11.08
N PRO A 126 17.54 7.66 10.88
CA PRO A 126 18.09 6.85 9.80
C PRO A 126 17.61 5.41 9.98
N ASN A 127 16.70 5.00 9.10
CA ASN A 127 16.31 3.62 9.00
C ASN A 127 17.42 2.92 8.24
N PHE A 128 18.25 2.17 8.95
CA PHE A 128 19.34 1.39 8.35
C PHE A 128 18.83 0.07 7.75
N SER A 129 17.51 -0.06 7.50
CA SER A 129 16.97 -1.21 6.80
C SER A 129 17.58 -1.28 5.39
N GLU A 130 18.36 -2.33 5.17
CA GLU A 130 18.87 -2.71 3.86
C GLU A 130 18.22 -4.03 3.49
N HIS A 131 17.41 -3.99 2.43
CA HIS A 131 16.76 -5.17 1.89
C HIS A 131 17.43 -5.53 0.58
N GLU A 132 17.96 -6.74 0.53
CA GLU A 132 18.60 -7.28 -0.66
C GLU A 132 17.73 -8.36 -1.28
N LEU A 133 17.46 -8.23 -2.57
CA LEU A 133 16.67 -9.14 -3.38
C LEU A 133 17.54 -9.60 -4.56
N MET A 134 17.40 -10.87 -4.92
CA MET A 134 17.94 -11.41 -6.17
C MET A 134 16.76 -11.80 -7.03
N MET A 135 16.72 -11.36 -8.28
CA MET A 135 15.64 -11.67 -9.21
C MET A 135 16.18 -11.94 -10.61
N LEU A 136 15.32 -12.46 -11.49
CA LEU A 136 15.65 -12.63 -12.90
C LEU A 136 15.44 -11.31 -13.62
N ARG A 137 16.21 -11.03 -14.68
CA ARG A 137 15.97 -9.85 -15.51
C ARG A 137 14.57 -9.85 -16.14
N SER A 138 14.02 -11.02 -16.46
CA SER A 138 12.65 -11.16 -16.98
C SER A 138 11.58 -10.59 -16.03
N ASP A 139 11.87 -10.57 -14.74
CA ASP A 139 10.96 -10.12 -13.68
C ASP A 139 11.17 -8.63 -13.34
N LEU A 140 12.26 -8.02 -13.82
CA LEU A 140 12.58 -6.62 -13.57
C LEU A 140 11.49 -5.64 -14.05
N PRO A 141 10.79 -5.84 -15.20
CA PRO A 141 9.68 -4.98 -15.58
C PRO A 141 8.56 -4.92 -14.53
N VAL A 142 8.23 -6.05 -13.89
CA VAL A 142 7.20 -6.12 -12.84
C VAL A 142 7.63 -5.27 -11.65
N LEU A 143 8.86 -5.46 -11.16
CA LEU A 143 9.42 -4.63 -10.09
C LEU A 143 9.32 -3.13 -10.46
N CYS A 144 9.77 -2.75 -11.66
CA CYS A 144 9.76 -1.34 -12.05
C CYS A 144 8.36 -0.72 -12.14
N ARG A 145 7.34 -1.48 -12.56
CA ARG A 145 5.95 -1.01 -12.55
C ARG A 145 5.38 -0.88 -11.13
N GLU A 146 5.70 -1.85 -10.28
CA GLU A 146 5.19 -1.92 -8.91
C GLU A 146 5.87 -0.94 -7.96
N LEU A 147 7.00 -0.32 -8.32
CA LEU A 147 7.67 0.65 -7.47
C LEU A 147 6.81 1.90 -7.23
N ASP A 148 6.41 2.11 -5.97
CA ASP A 148 5.73 3.31 -5.49
C ASP A 148 6.71 4.29 -4.83
N ILE A 149 7.57 4.85 -5.71
CA ILE A 149 8.61 5.80 -5.32
C ILE A 149 8.00 7.05 -4.67
N GLU A 150 6.86 7.50 -5.19
CA GLU A 150 6.24 8.76 -4.80
C GLU A 150 5.59 8.67 -3.41
N SER A 151 4.80 7.62 -3.13
CA SER A 151 4.16 7.46 -1.82
C SER A 151 5.17 7.25 -0.70
N THR A 152 6.29 6.57 -1.00
CA THR A 152 7.35 6.32 -0.02
C THR A 152 8.05 7.60 0.47
N MET A 153 7.90 8.69 -0.30
CA MET A 153 8.49 9.99 0.00
C MET A 153 7.48 10.99 0.60
N THR A 154 6.22 10.59 0.80
CA THR A 154 5.15 11.43 1.39
C THR A 154 5.56 12.13 2.70
N GLY A 155 6.24 11.42 3.62
CA GLY A 155 6.71 11.99 4.89
C GLY A 155 7.81 13.04 4.76
N ILE A 156 8.56 12.99 3.65
CA ILE A 156 9.63 13.96 3.34
C ILE A 156 9.04 15.21 2.66
N TYR A 157 7.92 15.06 1.93
CA TYR A 157 7.22 16.15 1.25
C TYR A 157 6.08 16.72 2.06
N SER A 158 6.39 17.17 3.28
CA SER A 158 5.41 17.84 4.14
C SER A 158 4.84 19.13 3.52
N THR A 159 5.54 19.72 2.54
CA THR A 159 5.04 20.85 1.75
C THR A 159 5.19 20.56 0.26
N ALA A 160 4.19 20.98 -0.54
CA ALA A 160 4.18 20.71 -1.98
C ALA A 160 5.12 21.63 -2.80
N ASN A 161 6.07 22.29 -2.12
CA ASN A 161 7.02 23.24 -2.70
C ASN A 161 8.45 22.68 -2.79
N GLU A 162 8.73 21.54 -2.15
CA GLU A 162 10.02 20.86 -2.21
C GLU A 162 9.82 19.40 -2.65
N HIS A 163 10.61 18.95 -3.64
CA HIS A 163 10.60 17.57 -4.09
C HIS A 163 12.04 17.04 -4.16
N LEU A 164 12.29 15.92 -3.48
CA LEU A 164 13.56 15.24 -3.25
C LEU A 164 13.45 13.82 -3.77
N SER A 165 13.71 13.62 -5.06
CA SER A 165 13.61 12.28 -5.63
C SER A 165 14.54 11.28 -4.93
N ILE A 166 14.17 10.00 -4.98
CA ILE A 166 15.05 8.92 -4.50
C ILE A 166 16.36 8.92 -5.28
N CYS A 167 17.41 8.36 -4.68
CA CYS A 167 18.65 8.10 -5.37
C CYS A 167 18.64 6.67 -5.89
N ALA A 168 18.85 6.52 -7.20
CA ALA A 168 18.98 5.23 -7.85
C ALA A 168 20.40 5.05 -8.41
N THR A 169 20.97 3.87 -8.22
CA THR A 169 22.26 3.50 -8.80
C THR A 169 22.12 2.16 -9.51
N VAL A 170 22.59 2.10 -10.74
CA VAL A 170 22.69 0.87 -11.52
C VAL A 170 24.17 0.60 -11.76
N SER A 171 24.69 -0.51 -11.27
CA SER A 171 26.06 -0.94 -11.54
C SER A 171 26.08 -2.26 -12.31
N PHE A 172 26.83 -2.30 -13.40
CA PHE A 172 27.11 -3.52 -14.15
C PHE A 172 28.27 -4.25 -13.48
N ASN A 173 28.17 -5.57 -13.33
CA ASN A 173 29.19 -6.37 -12.65
C ASN A 173 30.46 -6.50 -13.51
N PRO A 174 31.61 -5.95 -13.11
CA PRO A 174 32.83 -5.99 -13.92
C PRO A 174 33.34 -7.41 -14.20
N ALA A 175 32.99 -8.40 -13.37
CA ALA A 175 33.37 -9.80 -13.58
C ALA A 175 32.81 -10.40 -14.89
N HIS A 176 31.81 -9.74 -15.47
CA HIS A 176 31.10 -10.19 -16.66
C HIS A 176 31.23 -9.21 -17.83
N ALA A 177 32.24 -8.35 -17.82
CA ALA A 177 32.43 -7.26 -18.79
C ALA A 177 32.38 -7.73 -20.26
N GLU A 178 32.94 -8.91 -20.54
CA GLU A 178 32.96 -9.51 -21.88
C GLU A 178 31.57 -9.82 -22.46
N MET A 179 30.56 -9.99 -21.60
CA MET A 179 29.18 -10.27 -22.02
C MET A 179 28.39 -9.00 -22.34
N PHE A 180 28.87 -7.82 -21.97
CA PHE A 180 28.10 -6.57 -22.13
C PHE A 180 28.32 -5.92 -23.48
N THR A 181 27.81 -6.59 -24.52
CA THR A 181 27.60 -5.93 -25.82
C THR A 181 26.58 -4.78 -25.68
N PRO A 182 26.58 -3.77 -26.56
CA PRO A 182 25.59 -2.70 -26.53
C PRO A 182 24.13 -3.21 -26.52
N ALA A 183 23.85 -4.29 -27.25
CA ALA A 183 22.53 -4.92 -27.27
C ALA A 183 22.14 -5.50 -25.89
N ILE A 184 23.09 -6.16 -25.20
CA ILE A 184 22.85 -6.70 -23.85
C ILE A 184 22.71 -5.57 -22.83
N GLN A 185 23.50 -4.50 -22.94
CA GLN A 185 23.37 -3.32 -22.07
C GLN A 185 21.98 -2.68 -22.21
N GLN A 186 21.52 -2.44 -23.44
CA GLN A 186 20.17 -1.94 -23.72
C GLN A 186 19.11 -2.90 -23.18
N HIS A 187 19.27 -4.20 -23.40
CA HIS A 187 18.34 -5.21 -22.91
C HIS A 187 18.20 -5.20 -21.38
N LEU A 188 19.31 -5.10 -20.65
CA LEU A 188 19.30 -5.05 -19.18
C LEU A 188 18.67 -3.75 -18.65
N LEU A 189 18.87 -2.63 -19.34
CA LEU A 189 18.38 -1.30 -18.92
C LEU A 189 16.97 -0.97 -19.40
N GLU A 190 16.45 -1.63 -20.43
CA GLU A 190 15.15 -1.36 -21.04
C GLU A 190 14.01 -1.34 -20.01
N PRO A 191 13.88 -2.28 -19.06
CA PRO A 191 12.81 -2.23 -18.06
C PRO A 191 12.85 -0.96 -17.19
N ILE A 192 14.05 -0.48 -16.86
CA ILE A 192 14.28 0.75 -16.09
C ILE A 192 13.89 1.96 -16.94
N ALA A 193 14.38 2.02 -18.19
CA ALA A 193 14.10 3.10 -19.12
C ALA A 193 12.62 3.19 -19.52
N THR A 194 11.90 2.07 -19.59
CA THR A 194 10.50 2.04 -20.00
C THR A 194 9.55 2.36 -18.85
N ASN A 195 9.80 1.83 -17.64
CA ASN A 195 8.81 1.83 -16.56
C ASN A 195 9.12 2.83 -15.43
N LEU A 196 10.37 3.24 -15.23
CA LEU A 196 10.72 4.21 -14.18
C LEU A 196 10.70 5.63 -14.71
N ARG A 197 10.04 6.52 -13.97
CA ARG A 197 9.93 7.95 -14.27
C ARG A 197 10.11 8.76 -13.00
N GLY A 198 10.53 10.03 -13.14
CA GLY A 198 10.69 10.97 -12.03
C GLY A 198 11.91 10.73 -11.13
N VAL A 199 12.86 9.88 -11.53
CA VAL A 199 14.10 9.61 -10.78
C VAL A 199 15.25 10.42 -11.36
N THR A 200 15.40 11.65 -10.89
CA THR A 200 16.42 12.59 -11.39
C THR A 200 17.83 12.24 -10.95
N ASN A 201 17.97 11.52 -9.83
CA ASN A 201 19.25 11.15 -9.24
C ASN A 201 19.64 9.70 -9.63
N LEU A 202 19.53 9.37 -10.92
CA LEU A 202 19.96 8.08 -11.45
C LEU A 202 21.45 8.12 -11.82
N SER A 203 22.22 7.21 -11.24
CA SER A 203 23.62 6.96 -11.59
C SER A 203 23.75 5.59 -12.24
N ILE A 204 24.51 5.50 -13.33
CA ILE A 204 24.78 4.24 -14.02
C ILE A 204 26.30 4.11 -14.15
N SER A 205 26.85 2.97 -13.73
CA SER A 205 28.30 2.73 -13.67
C SER A 205 28.67 1.29 -14.04
N GLY A 206 29.96 1.05 -14.26
CA GLY A 206 30.51 -0.25 -14.68
C GLY A 206 30.76 -0.32 -16.18
N PRO A 207 30.94 -1.53 -16.75
CA PRO A 207 31.16 -1.78 -18.18
C PRO A 207 29.90 -1.52 -19.03
N VAL A 208 29.54 -0.24 -19.19
CA VAL A 208 28.39 0.24 -19.95
C VAL A 208 28.80 1.39 -20.88
N SER A 209 28.20 1.46 -22.07
CA SER A 209 28.37 2.60 -22.98
C SER A 209 27.85 3.88 -22.33
N THR A 210 28.65 4.94 -22.39
CA THR A 210 28.27 6.26 -21.86
C THR A 210 27.02 6.80 -22.56
N GLN A 211 26.88 6.57 -23.87
CA GLN A 211 25.71 7.01 -24.62
C GLN A 211 24.43 6.32 -24.13
N ILE A 212 24.44 4.99 -24.01
CA ILE A 212 23.27 4.23 -23.52
C ILE A 212 22.92 4.66 -22.10
N ALA A 213 23.93 4.86 -21.24
CA ALA A 213 23.71 5.31 -19.88
C ALA A 213 23.05 6.69 -19.81
N GLU A 214 23.50 7.66 -20.61
CA GLU A 214 22.91 9.01 -20.63
C GLU A 214 21.50 9.03 -21.23
N GLU A 215 21.24 8.25 -22.27
CA GLU A 215 19.89 8.09 -22.84
C GLU A 215 18.91 7.56 -21.79
N VAL A 216 19.29 6.50 -21.05
CA VAL A 216 18.46 5.93 -19.97
C VAL A 216 18.26 6.91 -18.82
N LYS A 217 19.31 7.65 -18.41
CA LYS A 217 19.19 8.70 -17.39
C LYS A 217 18.22 9.79 -17.80
N SER A 218 18.31 10.26 -19.04
CA SER A 218 17.42 11.31 -19.58
C SER A 218 15.96 10.84 -19.60
N GLU A 219 15.72 9.59 -20.00
CA GLU A 219 14.39 9.00 -20.07
C GLU A 219 13.77 8.81 -18.67
N VAL A 220 14.54 8.26 -17.73
CA VAL A 220 14.08 8.01 -16.34
C VAL A 220 13.87 9.32 -15.56
N ALA A 221 14.62 10.37 -15.89
CA ALA A 221 14.45 11.69 -15.28
C ALA A 221 13.14 12.38 -15.72
N GLN A 222 12.50 11.95 -16.81
CA GLN A 222 11.26 12.55 -17.28
C GLN A 222 10.15 12.43 -16.22
N PRO A 223 9.34 13.49 -16.02
CA PRO A 223 8.20 13.42 -15.12
C PRO A 223 7.18 12.40 -15.63
N ARG A 224 6.57 11.65 -14.70
CA ARG A 224 5.53 10.67 -15.03
C ARG A 224 4.26 11.34 -15.57
N TRP A 225 3.94 12.51 -15.03
CA TRP A 225 2.77 13.29 -15.42
C TRP A 225 3.21 14.63 -16.01
N THR A 226 2.74 14.94 -17.22
CA THR A 226 3.16 16.13 -17.96
C THR A 226 2.00 17.07 -18.27
N ASP A 227 0.81 16.52 -18.54
CA ASP A 227 -0.39 17.28 -18.85
C ASP A 227 -1.38 17.29 -17.67
N PRO A 228 -1.70 18.47 -17.10
CA PRO A 228 -2.70 18.62 -16.04
C PRO A 228 -4.07 18.04 -16.39
N LYS A 229 -4.54 18.25 -17.63
CA LYS A 229 -5.90 17.85 -18.03
C LYS A 229 -6.00 16.34 -18.17
N ALA A 230 -5.15 15.72 -18.97
CA ALA A 230 -5.12 14.26 -19.11
C ALA A 230 -4.90 13.54 -17.76
N THR A 231 -4.09 14.13 -16.87
CA THR A 231 -3.87 13.59 -15.53
C THR A 231 -5.15 13.59 -14.69
N LEU A 232 -5.88 14.72 -14.65
CA LEU A 232 -7.15 14.80 -13.93
C LEU A 232 -8.20 13.88 -14.56
N GLU A 233 -8.31 13.85 -15.89
CA GLU A 233 -9.26 12.98 -16.61
C GLU A 233 -9.04 11.49 -16.31
N SER A 234 -7.79 11.05 -16.21
CA SER A 234 -7.46 9.68 -15.82
C SER A 234 -7.96 9.35 -14.41
N ILE A 235 -7.74 10.25 -13.44
CA ILE A 235 -8.20 10.07 -12.05
C ILE A 235 -9.74 10.11 -11.97
N HIS A 236 -10.38 11.03 -12.70
CA HIS A 236 -11.83 11.12 -12.81
C HIS A 236 -12.43 9.84 -13.38
N THR A 237 -11.80 9.26 -14.41
CA THR A 237 -12.25 7.99 -15.01
C THR A 237 -12.29 6.89 -13.95
N GLY A 238 -11.24 6.74 -13.13
CA GLY A 238 -11.23 5.76 -12.03
C GLY A 238 -12.32 6.02 -10.98
N MET A 239 -12.54 7.28 -10.62
CA MET A 239 -13.63 7.67 -9.71
C MET A 239 -15.01 7.30 -10.27
N ASP A 240 -15.27 7.61 -11.54
CA ASP A 240 -16.56 7.38 -12.19
C ASP A 240 -16.83 5.90 -12.47
N VAL A 241 -15.80 5.12 -12.82
CA VAL A 241 -15.89 3.65 -12.86
C VAL A 241 -16.35 3.11 -11.51
N GLY A 242 -15.73 3.55 -10.41
CA GLY A 242 -16.14 3.14 -9.07
C GLY A 242 -17.57 3.58 -8.72
N LYS A 243 -18.02 4.78 -9.16
CA LYS A 243 -19.43 5.20 -8.96
C LYS A 243 -20.42 4.30 -9.71
N ARG A 244 -20.11 3.87 -10.94
CA ARG A 244 -20.95 2.94 -11.71
C ARG A 244 -21.02 1.57 -11.03
N GLN A 245 -19.88 1.04 -10.59
CA GLN A 245 -19.81 -0.20 -9.81
C GLN A 245 -20.63 -0.11 -8.53
N TRP A 246 -20.55 1.03 -7.83
CA TRP A 246 -21.36 1.29 -6.65
C TRP A 246 -22.86 1.25 -6.94
N GLN A 247 -23.31 1.87 -8.03
CA GLN A 247 -24.72 1.83 -8.45
C GLN A 247 -25.20 0.40 -8.77
N ASN A 248 -24.30 -0.48 -9.19
CA ASN A 248 -24.58 -1.89 -9.44
C ASN A 248 -24.48 -2.77 -8.16
N ASN A 249 -24.30 -2.17 -6.97
CA ASN A 249 -24.05 -2.85 -5.70
C ASN A 249 -22.72 -3.64 -5.64
N GLU A 250 -21.78 -3.37 -6.53
CA GLU A 250 -20.43 -3.96 -6.52
C GLU A 250 -19.51 -3.14 -5.61
N TYR A 251 -19.82 -3.12 -4.30
CA TYR A 251 -19.19 -2.20 -3.35
C TYR A 251 -17.67 -2.38 -3.20
N TYR A 252 -17.18 -3.62 -3.22
CA TYR A 252 -15.76 -3.91 -3.07
C TYR A 252 -14.97 -3.51 -4.31
N THR A 253 -15.46 -3.84 -5.51
CA THR A 253 -14.86 -3.42 -6.78
C THR A 253 -14.85 -1.89 -6.91
N ALA A 254 -15.95 -1.23 -6.51
CA ALA A 254 -16.02 0.23 -6.45
C ALA A 254 -14.92 0.80 -5.52
N ALA A 255 -14.74 0.18 -4.37
CA ALA A 255 -13.70 0.56 -3.42
C ALA A 255 -12.30 0.39 -4.03
N GLU A 256 -12.00 -0.70 -4.74
CA GLU A 256 -10.71 -0.89 -5.41
C GLU A 256 -10.44 0.20 -6.46
N SER A 257 -11.42 0.52 -7.30
CA SER A 257 -11.34 1.60 -8.29
C SER A 257 -11.05 2.96 -7.64
N TRP A 258 -11.70 3.27 -6.52
CA TRP A 258 -11.42 4.50 -5.78
C TRP A 258 -10.05 4.49 -5.09
N ASP A 259 -9.50 3.32 -4.76
CA ASP A 259 -8.19 3.22 -4.08
C ASP A 259 -7.10 3.47 -5.09
N TYR A 260 -7.25 2.89 -6.27
CA TYR A 260 -6.41 3.19 -7.41
C TYR A 260 -6.41 4.69 -7.76
N ALA A 261 -7.60 5.31 -7.84
CA ALA A 261 -7.73 6.74 -8.14
C ALA A 261 -7.10 7.62 -7.04
N MET A 262 -7.34 7.32 -5.76
CA MET A 262 -6.74 8.05 -4.64
C MET A 262 -5.21 7.89 -4.61
N ARG A 263 -4.71 6.67 -4.78
CA ARG A 263 -3.27 6.39 -4.83
C ARG A 263 -2.61 7.16 -5.97
N THR A 264 -3.23 7.19 -7.14
CA THR A 264 -2.73 7.95 -8.30
C THR A 264 -2.70 9.45 -8.01
N LEU A 265 -3.76 10.00 -7.40
CA LEU A 265 -3.82 11.41 -7.00
C LEU A 265 -2.71 11.77 -6.00
N GLU A 266 -2.52 10.97 -4.95
CA GLU A 266 -1.50 11.25 -3.94
C GLU A 266 -0.09 11.08 -4.50
N ARG A 267 0.17 10.04 -5.31
CA ARG A 267 1.46 9.87 -5.98
C ARG A 267 1.80 11.05 -6.87
N MET A 268 0.83 11.53 -7.65
CA MET A 268 1.00 12.71 -8.49
C MET A 268 1.36 13.95 -7.66
N ARG A 269 0.65 14.19 -6.55
CA ARG A 269 0.91 15.32 -5.62
C ARG A 269 2.27 15.26 -4.96
N HIS A 270 2.77 14.05 -4.68
CA HIS A 270 4.06 13.81 -4.04
C HIS A 270 5.19 13.55 -5.03
N SER A 271 4.96 13.76 -6.33
CA SER A 271 5.96 13.55 -7.37
C SER A 271 6.64 14.85 -7.82
N SER A 272 7.73 14.70 -8.56
CA SER A 272 8.42 15.81 -9.23
C SER A 272 7.52 16.50 -10.26
N SER A 273 6.46 15.83 -10.70
CA SER A 273 5.49 16.34 -11.65
C SER A 273 4.59 17.41 -11.03
N TRP A 274 4.38 17.41 -9.71
CA TRP A 274 3.43 18.32 -9.07
C TRP A 274 3.71 19.79 -9.39
N LEU A 275 4.97 20.21 -9.31
CA LEU A 275 5.35 21.61 -9.54
C LEU A 275 5.11 22.04 -11.00
N SER A 276 5.44 21.18 -11.97
CA SER A 276 5.22 21.49 -13.38
C SER A 276 3.73 21.50 -13.72
N LEU A 277 2.96 20.54 -13.20
CA LEU A 277 1.51 20.45 -13.39
C LEU A 277 0.77 21.64 -12.75
N LYS A 278 1.14 22.02 -11.53
CA LYS A 278 0.61 23.23 -10.88
C LYS A 278 0.92 24.48 -11.69
N LYS A 279 2.14 24.58 -12.22
CA LYS A 279 2.55 25.75 -13.03
C LYS A 279 1.80 25.83 -14.36
N SER A 280 1.57 24.70 -15.04
CA SER A 280 0.89 24.67 -16.34
C SER A 280 -0.64 24.69 -16.22
N GLY A 281 -1.19 24.02 -15.21
CA GLY A 281 -2.63 23.92 -14.97
C GLY A 281 -3.21 25.06 -14.13
N GLY A 282 -2.35 25.82 -13.43
CA GLY A 282 -2.76 26.97 -12.63
C GLY A 282 -3.62 26.61 -11.42
N GLU A 283 -4.38 27.60 -10.94
CA GLU A 283 -5.26 27.48 -9.79
C GLU A 283 -6.40 26.47 -10.02
N ASP A 284 -6.96 26.44 -11.23
CA ASP A 284 -8.04 25.51 -11.60
C ASP A 284 -7.62 24.05 -11.41
N PHE A 285 -6.40 23.70 -11.82
CA PHE A 285 -5.86 22.35 -11.61
C PHE A 285 -5.71 22.01 -10.12
N VAL A 286 -5.21 22.95 -9.32
CA VAL A 286 -5.06 22.76 -7.86
C VAL A 286 -6.43 22.58 -7.20
N ASN A 287 -7.39 23.42 -7.56
CA ASN A 287 -8.74 23.37 -7.03
C ASN A 287 -9.48 22.08 -7.44
N ALA A 288 -9.34 21.64 -8.70
CA ALA A 288 -9.88 20.36 -9.16
C ALA A 288 -9.23 19.17 -8.44
N THR A 289 -7.92 19.24 -8.16
CA THR A 289 -7.23 18.22 -7.36
C THR A 289 -7.76 18.18 -5.92
N ALA A 290 -8.02 19.33 -5.32
CA ALA A 290 -8.62 19.43 -3.97
C ALA A 290 -10.03 18.82 -3.93
N ASP A 291 -10.84 19.10 -4.95
CA ASP A 291 -12.19 18.55 -5.11
C ASP A 291 -12.18 17.02 -5.23
N LEU A 292 -11.28 16.48 -6.07
CA LEU A 292 -11.07 15.03 -6.20
C LEU A 292 -10.60 14.40 -4.89
N TYR A 293 -9.64 15.02 -4.20
CA TYR A 293 -9.15 14.56 -2.91
C TYR A 293 -10.29 14.47 -1.87
N PHE A 294 -11.11 15.51 -1.78
CA PHE A 294 -12.28 15.52 -0.90
C PHE A 294 -13.26 14.42 -1.26
N THR A 295 -13.62 14.32 -2.55
CA THR A 295 -14.62 13.38 -3.05
C THR A 295 -14.19 11.93 -2.85
N LEU A 296 -12.94 11.58 -3.18
CA LEU A 296 -12.43 10.22 -3.01
C LEU A 296 -12.35 9.82 -1.52
N ASN A 297 -11.97 10.74 -0.62
CA ASN A 297 -12.02 10.46 0.83
C ASN A 297 -13.47 10.25 1.32
N LEU A 298 -14.43 11.02 0.80
CA LEU A 298 -15.84 10.87 1.14
C LEU A 298 -16.40 9.52 0.66
N LEU A 299 -16.06 9.09 -0.55
CA LEU A 299 -16.45 7.80 -1.13
C LEU A 299 -15.82 6.63 -0.35
N ARG A 300 -14.55 6.76 0.05
CA ARG A 300 -13.88 5.81 0.95
C ARG A 300 -14.58 5.64 2.29
N ALA A 301 -14.96 6.75 2.91
CA ALA A 301 -15.71 6.73 4.15
C ALA A 301 -17.07 6.04 3.98
N ALA A 302 -17.75 6.26 2.84
CA ALA A 302 -19.02 5.63 2.51
C ALA A 302 -18.91 4.10 2.37
N PHE A 303 -17.89 3.60 1.65
CA PHE A 303 -17.62 2.16 1.53
C PHE A 303 -17.43 1.51 2.91
N LEU A 304 -16.58 2.08 3.75
CA LEU A 304 -16.32 1.54 5.09
C LEU A 304 -17.59 1.46 5.94
N GLN A 305 -18.51 2.41 5.79
CA GLN A 305 -19.80 2.41 6.49
C GLN A 305 -20.79 1.37 5.93
N VAL A 306 -20.71 1.04 4.65
CA VAL A 306 -21.44 -0.10 4.08
C VAL A 306 -20.92 -1.39 4.68
N ASP A 307 -19.60 -1.57 4.77
CA ASP A 307 -19.00 -2.77 5.38
C ASP A 307 -19.34 -2.89 6.88
N MET A 308 -19.37 -1.77 7.61
CA MET A 308 -19.83 -1.73 9.01
C MET A 308 -21.29 -2.13 9.20
N ALA A 309 -22.14 -1.83 8.20
CA ALA A 309 -23.59 -2.10 8.24
C ALA A 309 -23.97 -3.43 7.56
N GLY A 310 -23.02 -4.11 6.92
CA GLY A 310 -23.23 -5.35 6.18
C GLY A 310 -23.33 -6.59 7.05
N GLU A 311 -23.16 -7.75 6.42
CA GLU A 311 -23.30 -9.08 7.05
C GLU A 311 -22.44 -9.26 8.31
N HIS A 312 -21.30 -8.56 8.37
CA HIS A 312 -20.33 -8.64 9.47
C HIS A 312 -20.55 -7.60 10.58
N ALA A 313 -21.68 -6.88 10.61
CA ALA A 313 -21.98 -5.84 11.60
C ALA A 313 -21.93 -6.33 13.07
N PHE A 314 -22.05 -7.64 13.31
CA PHE A 314 -21.92 -8.24 14.64
C PHE A 314 -20.46 -8.38 15.11
N ILE A 315 -19.49 -8.31 14.20
CA ILE A 315 -18.06 -8.40 14.53
C ILE A 315 -17.58 -7.02 15.02
N ARG A 316 -17.73 -6.78 16.33
CA ARG A 316 -17.39 -5.50 16.98
C ARG A 316 -16.01 -4.95 16.58
N ARG A 317 -14.97 -5.79 16.55
CA ARG A 317 -13.62 -5.36 16.17
C ARG A 317 -13.52 -4.84 14.72
N LEU A 318 -14.28 -5.42 13.80
CA LEU A 318 -14.33 -4.98 12.40
C LEU A 318 -14.99 -3.61 12.32
N VAL A 319 -16.14 -3.46 13.00
CA VAL A 319 -16.89 -2.19 13.05
C VAL A 319 -16.05 -1.07 13.67
N GLU A 320 -15.37 -1.33 14.78
CA GLU A 320 -14.46 -0.36 15.42
C GLU A 320 -13.31 0.03 14.49
N ARG A 321 -12.66 -0.95 13.86
CA ARG A 321 -11.56 -0.71 12.90
C ARG A 321 -12.02 0.14 11.71
N ASN A 322 -13.13 -0.25 11.09
CA ASN A 322 -13.65 0.42 9.91
C ASN A 322 -14.21 1.80 10.25
N GLY A 323 -14.86 1.96 11.40
CA GLY A 323 -15.34 3.25 11.88
C GLY A 323 -14.19 4.22 12.16
N ALA A 324 -13.11 3.76 12.79
CA ALA A 324 -11.90 4.57 12.98
C ALA A 324 -11.30 5.03 11.64
N ARG A 325 -11.20 4.13 10.65
CA ARG A 325 -10.73 4.47 9.29
C ARG A 325 -11.68 5.43 8.57
N SER A 326 -12.99 5.23 8.68
CA SER A 326 -14.01 6.09 8.07
C SER A 326 -13.90 7.52 8.61
N LEU A 327 -13.82 7.66 9.94
CA LEU A 327 -13.60 8.97 10.58
C LEU A 327 -12.26 9.60 10.19
N ALA A 328 -11.20 8.81 10.00
CA ALA A 328 -9.92 9.33 9.53
C ALA A 328 -10.02 9.93 8.11
N HIS A 329 -10.74 9.27 7.19
CA HIS A 329 -11.02 9.83 5.85
C HIS A 329 -11.89 11.08 5.92
N LEU A 330 -12.91 11.11 6.78
CA LEU A 330 -13.76 12.28 6.95
C LEU A 330 -13.01 13.47 7.55
N ARG A 331 -12.02 13.25 8.43
CA ARG A 331 -11.12 14.32 8.87
C ARG A 331 -10.27 14.89 7.73
N LYS A 332 -9.84 14.05 6.78
CA LYS A 332 -9.14 14.53 5.57
C LYS A 332 -10.06 15.41 4.71
N CYS A 333 -11.35 15.11 4.64
CA CYS A 333 -12.34 15.98 4.00
C CYS A 333 -12.43 17.34 4.71
N GLU A 334 -12.53 17.35 6.05
CA GLU A 334 -12.60 18.59 6.85
C GLU A 334 -11.39 19.50 6.63
N THR A 335 -10.18 18.92 6.56
CA THR A 335 -8.94 19.68 6.43
C THR A 335 -8.52 19.94 4.99
N ALA A 336 -9.23 19.41 3.99
CA ALA A 336 -8.83 19.48 2.58
C ALA A 336 -8.62 20.93 2.11
N SER A 337 -9.56 21.84 2.39
CA SER A 337 -9.44 23.24 1.97
C SER A 337 -8.21 23.92 2.58
N ALA A 338 -8.00 23.75 3.90
CA ALA A 338 -6.82 24.29 4.58
C ALA A 338 -5.51 23.69 4.05
N LEU A 339 -5.48 22.38 3.79
CA LEU A 339 -4.33 21.68 3.24
C LEU A 339 -3.92 22.25 1.88
N PHE A 340 -4.87 22.41 0.96
CA PHE A 340 -4.58 22.93 -0.38
C PHE A 340 -4.32 24.44 -0.39
N ALA A 341 -4.95 25.21 0.50
CA ALA A 341 -4.61 26.61 0.68
C ALA A 341 -3.17 26.80 1.17
N GLN A 342 -2.78 26.10 2.24
CA GLN A 342 -1.47 26.25 2.88
C GLN A 342 -0.33 25.69 2.01
N HIS A 343 -0.52 24.52 1.39
CA HIS A 343 0.58 23.81 0.74
C HIS A 343 0.56 23.91 -0.79
N ALA A 344 -0.56 24.32 -1.39
CA ALA A 344 -0.69 24.43 -2.83
C ALA A 344 -1.13 25.81 -3.32
N GLY A 345 -1.50 26.74 -2.43
CA GLY A 345 -2.02 28.06 -2.80
C GLY A 345 -3.38 27.99 -3.49
N GLY A 346 -4.15 26.92 -3.25
CA GLY A 346 -5.51 26.78 -3.78
C GLY A 346 -6.53 27.61 -3.00
N THR A 347 -7.64 27.94 -3.65
CA THR A 347 -8.78 28.66 -3.05
C THR A 347 -10.02 27.77 -2.90
N TRP A 348 -9.92 26.51 -3.30
CA TRP A 348 -11.01 25.56 -3.23
C TRP A 348 -11.56 25.43 -1.80
N ALA A 349 -12.88 25.46 -1.71
CA ALA A 349 -13.66 25.19 -0.52
C ALA A 349 -14.81 24.25 -0.89
N PRO A 350 -15.18 23.32 0.00
CA PRO A 350 -16.29 22.41 -0.28
C PRO A 350 -17.61 23.17 -0.37
N SER A 351 -18.46 22.77 -1.31
CA SER A 351 -19.83 23.30 -1.42
C SER A 351 -20.69 22.90 -0.22
N ASN A 352 -21.81 23.58 0.00
CA ASN A 352 -22.77 23.20 1.05
C ASN A 352 -23.26 21.75 0.90
N GLU A 353 -23.40 21.27 -0.34
CA GLU A 353 -23.79 19.89 -0.64
C GLU A 353 -22.66 18.90 -0.26
N GLN A 354 -21.40 19.24 -0.51
CA GLN A 354 -20.27 18.42 -0.11
C GLN A 354 -20.14 18.37 1.41
N VAL A 355 -20.27 19.52 2.08
CA VAL A 355 -20.23 19.60 3.56
C VAL A 355 -21.40 18.83 4.17
N SER A 356 -22.63 18.95 3.64
CA SER A 356 -23.78 18.21 4.16
C SER A 356 -23.58 16.70 4.06
N LYS A 357 -23.07 16.21 2.93
CA LYS A 357 -22.74 14.78 2.74
C LYS A 357 -21.65 14.32 3.70
N MET A 358 -20.62 15.12 3.93
CA MET A 358 -19.55 14.80 4.89
C MET A 358 -20.10 14.70 6.32
N LEU A 359 -20.88 15.70 6.77
CA LEU A 359 -21.49 15.72 8.10
C LEU A 359 -22.47 14.56 8.31
N TYR A 360 -23.30 14.28 7.32
CA TYR A 360 -24.17 13.10 7.28
C TYR A 360 -23.35 11.80 7.50
N ARG A 361 -22.24 11.63 6.77
CA ARG A 361 -21.38 10.45 6.90
C ARG A 361 -20.72 10.37 8.28
N GLN A 362 -20.34 11.48 8.89
CA GLN A 362 -19.81 11.48 10.25
C GLN A 362 -20.88 11.04 11.25
N ALA A 363 -22.07 11.64 11.19
CA ALA A 363 -23.19 11.29 12.07
C ALA A 363 -23.54 9.80 11.96
N ARG A 364 -23.66 9.29 10.73
CA ARG A 364 -23.91 7.87 10.45
C ARG A 364 -22.81 6.97 11.01
N CYS A 365 -21.54 7.31 10.82
CA CYS A 365 -20.43 6.53 11.36
C CYS A 365 -20.48 6.43 12.88
N LEU A 366 -20.79 7.54 13.56
CA LEU A 366 -20.93 7.59 15.02
C LEU A 366 -22.07 6.70 15.51
N ARG A 367 -23.22 6.72 14.83
CA ARG A 367 -24.35 5.82 15.13
C ARG A 367 -23.97 4.35 14.93
N LEU A 368 -23.29 4.01 13.83
CA LEU A 368 -22.88 2.62 13.55
C LEU A 368 -21.88 2.07 14.58
N LEU A 369 -21.06 2.94 15.19
CA LEU A 369 -20.17 2.56 16.31
C LEU A 369 -20.93 2.27 17.62
N LYS A 370 -22.18 2.73 17.76
CA LYS A 370 -23.08 2.52 18.91
C LYS A 370 -22.50 2.87 20.29
N ALA A 371 -21.52 3.79 20.36
CA ALA A 371 -21.01 4.28 21.63
C ALA A 371 -21.90 5.40 22.18
N SER A 372 -22.38 5.26 23.42
CA SER A 372 -23.30 6.22 24.08
C SER A 372 -22.76 7.65 24.08
N ASP A 373 -21.45 7.80 24.23
CA ASP A 373 -20.80 9.11 24.35
C ASP A 373 -20.84 9.90 23.04
N ASN A 374 -21.17 9.24 21.92
CA ASN A 374 -21.24 9.84 20.61
C ASN A 374 -22.64 10.33 20.23
N VAL A 375 -23.69 10.02 21.00
CA VAL A 375 -25.09 10.33 20.64
C VAL A 375 -25.28 11.83 20.41
N VAL A 376 -24.90 12.67 21.37
CA VAL A 376 -25.04 14.13 21.28
C VAL A 376 -24.31 14.70 20.06
N ARG A 377 -23.11 14.17 19.78
CA ARG A 377 -22.33 14.57 18.62
C ARG A 377 -22.98 14.15 17.31
N ALA A 378 -23.51 12.93 17.22
CA ALA A 378 -24.20 12.44 16.04
C ALA A 378 -25.46 13.27 15.73
N VAL A 379 -26.26 13.59 16.75
CA VAL A 379 -27.44 14.48 16.63
C VAL A 379 -27.03 15.86 16.11
N THR A 380 -25.99 16.47 16.70
CA THR A 380 -25.52 17.79 16.28
C THR A 380 -25.09 17.79 14.80
N LEU A 381 -24.34 16.77 14.37
CA LEU A 381 -23.83 16.67 13.01
C LEU A 381 -24.95 16.44 11.99
N ILE A 382 -25.95 15.60 12.30
CA ILE A 382 -27.05 15.34 11.36
C ILE A 382 -27.99 16.53 11.24
N GLU A 383 -28.19 17.31 12.30
CA GLU A 383 -28.95 18.57 12.24
C GLU A 383 -28.25 19.61 11.36
N GLN A 384 -26.92 19.75 11.50
CA GLN A 384 -26.14 20.62 10.62
C GLN A 384 -26.20 20.15 9.16
N ALA A 385 -26.14 18.84 8.91
CA ALA A 385 -26.30 18.28 7.57
C ALA A 385 -27.68 18.60 6.98
N ALA A 386 -28.75 18.44 7.77
CA ALA A 386 -30.12 18.75 7.37
C ALA A 386 -30.33 20.26 7.12
N ALA A 387 -29.68 21.13 7.89
CA ALA A 387 -29.73 22.57 7.65
C ALA A 387 -29.10 22.98 6.30
N LEU A 388 -28.03 22.29 5.89
CA LEU A 388 -27.35 22.54 4.62
C LEU A 388 -28.05 21.90 3.41
N ALA A 389 -28.76 20.79 3.61
CA ALA A 389 -29.47 20.06 2.56
C ALA A 389 -30.84 19.54 3.06
N PRO A 390 -31.84 20.42 3.24
CA PRO A 390 -33.10 20.09 3.91
C PRO A 390 -34.00 19.11 3.15
N ASN A 391 -33.81 18.97 1.84
CA ASN A 391 -34.61 18.10 0.98
C ASN A 391 -33.94 16.74 0.70
N ASP A 392 -32.78 16.47 1.31
CA ASP A 392 -32.09 15.19 1.12
C ASP A 392 -32.76 14.09 1.95
N ILE A 393 -33.36 13.12 1.25
CA ILE A 393 -34.10 12.00 1.86
C ILE A 393 -33.17 11.16 2.74
N ALA A 394 -31.94 10.89 2.31
CA ALA A 394 -31.01 10.04 3.07
C ALA A 394 -30.59 10.69 4.39
N ILE A 395 -30.47 12.03 4.41
CA ILE A 395 -30.17 12.79 5.64
C ILE A 395 -31.35 12.71 6.60
N ARG A 396 -32.58 12.87 6.11
CA ARG A 396 -33.79 12.77 6.94
C ARG A 396 -33.94 11.37 7.54
N ASP A 397 -33.81 10.33 6.73
CA ASP A 397 -33.97 8.95 7.19
C ASP A 397 -32.90 8.58 8.24
N GLU A 398 -31.69 9.09 8.08
CA GLU A 398 -30.61 8.89 9.07
C GLU A 398 -30.81 9.74 10.33
N LYS A 399 -31.40 10.93 10.22
CA LYS A 399 -31.80 11.74 11.37
C LYS A 399 -32.82 11.00 12.24
N ASP A 400 -33.81 10.36 11.62
CA ASP A 400 -34.79 9.53 12.32
C ASP A 400 -34.10 8.31 12.99
N ALA A 401 -33.17 7.67 12.29
CA ALA A 401 -32.39 6.55 12.83
C ALA A 401 -31.52 6.95 14.03
N ILE A 402 -30.92 8.14 14.02
CA ILE A 402 -30.16 8.70 15.15
C ILE A 402 -31.09 9.06 16.31
N GLY A 403 -32.28 9.63 16.03
CA GLY A 403 -33.28 9.94 17.04
C GLY A 403 -33.77 8.68 17.78
N ASN A 404 -34.05 7.61 17.06
CA ASN A 404 -34.40 6.32 17.65
C ASN A 404 -33.26 5.77 18.52
N TRP A 405 -32.02 5.83 18.03
CA TRP A 405 -30.85 5.41 18.81
C TRP A 405 -30.64 6.25 20.07
N GLN A 406 -30.90 7.56 20.02
CA GLN A 406 -30.84 8.43 21.19
C GLN A 406 -31.85 7.97 22.26
N ALA A 407 -33.10 7.71 21.87
CA ALA A 407 -34.14 7.23 22.78
C ALA A 407 -33.74 5.88 23.42
N GLU A 408 -33.20 4.95 22.64
CA GLU A 408 -32.69 3.67 23.16
C GLU A 408 -31.59 3.85 24.22
N VAL A 409 -30.67 4.79 24.01
CA VAL A 409 -29.58 5.07 24.96
C VAL A 409 -30.11 5.74 26.23
N GLU A 410 -31.05 6.69 26.10
CA GLU A 410 -31.68 7.35 27.24
C GLU A 410 -32.46 6.36 28.12
N ASP A 411 -33.22 5.45 27.49
CA ASP A 411 -33.95 4.40 28.19
C ASP A 411 -32.99 3.42 28.89
N ALA A 412 -31.91 3.00 28.21
CA ALA A 412 -30.88 2.14 28.81
C ALA A 412 -30.19 2.81 30.01
N GLN A 413 -29.92 4.11 29.93
CA GLN A 413 -29.36 4.88 31.05
C GLN A 413 -30.36 5.01 32.21
N ARG A 414 -31.65 5.22 31.92
CA ARG A 414 -32.70 5.25 32.94
C ARG A 414 -32.79 3.92 33.69
N LEU A 415 -32.85 2.81 32.96
CA LEU A 415 -32.87 1.46 33.54
C LEU A 415 -31.64 1.19 34.41
N ARG A 416 -30.44 1.60 33.97
CA ARG A 416 -29.23 1.46 34.80
C ARG A 416 -29.32 2.24 36.10
N ARG A 417 -29.81 3.49 36.05
CA ARG A 417 -30.01 4.31 37.27
C ARG A 417 -31.05 3.68 38.20
N GLU A 418 -32.12 3.10 37.66
CA GLU A 418 -33.15 2.41 38.45
C GLU A 418 -32.58 1.16 39.15
N VAL A 419 -31.76 0.37 38.46
CA VAL A 419 -31.07 -0.79 39.03
C VAL A 419 -30.07 -0.36 40.11
N GLU A 420 -29.22 0.63 39.83
CA GLU A 420 -28.26 1.18 40.80
C GLU A 420 -28.96 1.71 42.05
N ASN A 421 -30.09 2.42 41.88
CA ASN A 421 -30.90 2.90 43.00
C ASN A 421 -31.53 1.76 43.80
N ALA A 422 -32.03 0.71 43.13
CA ALA A 422 -32.60 -0.46 43.79
C ALA A 422 -31.54 -1.24 44.59
N GLU A 423 -30.34 -1.43 44.02
CA GLU A 423 -29.21 -2.06 44.70
C GLU A 423 -28.74 -1.24 45.91
N GLN A 424 -28.70 0.10 45.79
CA GLN A 424 -28.39 0.98 46.93
C GLN A 424 -29.44 0.89 48.04
N VAL A 425 -30.72 0.85 47.69
CA VAL A 425 -31.82 0.69 48.67
C VAL A 425 -31.73 -0.68 49.34
N GLU A 426 -31.41 -1.75 48.60
CA GLU A 426 -31.24 -3.08 49.17
C GLU A 426 -30.00 -3.17 50.08
N ALA A 427 -28.88 -2.55 49.68
CA ALA A 427 -27.67 -2.44 50.49
C ALA A 427 -27.93 -1.70 51.81
N LEU A 428 -28.68 -0.59 51.76
CA LEU A 428 -29.11 0.16 52.96
C LEU A 428 -30.02 -0.68 53.86
N LYS A 429 -30.96 -1.45 53.29
CA LYS A 429 -31.82 -2.38 54.06
C LYS A 429 -31.00 -3.48 54.74
N ARG A 430 -30.03 -4.08 54.04
CA ARG A 430 -29.12 -5.08 54.63
C ARG A 430 -28.28 -4.47 55.74
N ALA A 431 -27.72 -3.28 55.55
CA ALA A 431 -26.96 -2.57 56.58
C ALA A 431 -27.82 -2.27 57.82
N SER A 432 -29.06 -1.78 57.61
CA SER A 432 -30.04 -1.52 58.68
C SER A 432 -30.38 -2.78 59.48
N TRP A 433 -30.58 -3.92 58.80
CA TRP A 433 -30.85 -5.20 59.44
C TRP A 433 -29.68 -5.67 60.31
N TRP A 434 -28.44 -5.53 59.84
CA TRP A 434 -27.25 -5.84 60.64
C TRP A 434 -27.10 -4.95 61.87
N THR A 435 -27.43 -3.65 61.78
CA THR A 435 -27.46 -2.76 62.96
C THR A 435 -28.52 -3.18 63.98
N SER A 436 -29.71 -3.58 63.54
CA SER A 436 -30.77 -4.06 64.45
C SER A 436 -30.41 -5.39 65.11
N ILE A 437 -29.75 -6.31 64.40
CA ILE A 437 -29.24 -7.55 65.02
C ILE A 437 -28.17 -7.23 66.06
N ARG A 438 -27.24 -6.33 65.76
CA ARG A 438 -26.20 -5.94 66.72
C ARG A 438 -26.78 -5.30 67.98
N SER A 439 -27.82 -4.46 67.87
CA SER A 439 -28.45 -3.84 69.03
C SER A 439 -29.17 -4.87 69.92
N VAL A 440 -29.87 -5.84 69.32
CA VAL A 440 -30.53 -6.93 70.07
C VAL A 440 -29.51 -7.84 70.76
N VAL A 441 -28.39 -8.16 70.09
CA VAL A 441 -27.30 -8.94 70.71
C VAL A 441 -26.65 -8.17 71.86
N SER A 442 -26.49 -6.85 71.76
CA SER A 442 -25.94 -6.05 72.87
C SER A 442 -26.88 -5.94 74.07
N GLU A 443 -28.21 -5.90 73.86
CA GLU A 443 -29.20 -5.89 74.95
C GLU A 443 -29.34 -7.24 75.64
N LEU A 444 -29.13 -8.36 74.93
CA LEU A 444 -29.14 -9.70 75.54
C LEU A 444 -27.86 -10.04 76.31
N ALA A 445 -26.78 -9.27 76.11
CA ALA A 445 -25.49 -9.44 76.77
C ALA A 445 -25.32 -8.56 78.02
N SER A 446 -26.29 -7.70 78.33
CA SER A 446 -26.40 -6.89 79.55
C SER A 446 -27.46 -7.46 80.48
#